data_AF-A0A142BBJ7-F1
#
_entry.id   AF-A0A142BBJ7-F1
#
_cell.length_a   1.000
_cell.length_b   1.000
_cell.length_c   1.000
_cell.angle_alpha   90.00
_cell.angle_beta   90.00
_cell.angle_gamma   90.00
#
_symmetry.space_group_name_H-M   'P 1'
#
loop_
_entity.id
_entity.type
_entity.pdbx_description
1 polymer ?
#
loop_
_entity_poly.entity_id
_entity_poly.type
_entity_poly.pdbx_seq_one_letter_code
_entity_poly.pdbx_strand_id
1 'polypeptide(L)'
;MNSFHGVLEEIRIEGHTSSIWVGASEEDAYFFNMKLSQDRTNAVLTYVHFTEDDSDMRKWIRKNVAAAGYSSSRLILTKDGLEDRERSRRVDFKVVTNAETQIRKILTE
;
A
#
# COMPACT_ATOMS: atom_id res chain seq x y z
N MET A 1 13.36 18.85 11.17
CA MET A 1 12.53 17.65 10.92
C MET A 1 13.43 16.43 10.67
N ASN A 2 14.18 15.95 11.68
CA ASN A 2 15.23 14.93 11.45
C ASN A 2 15.10 13.64 12.31
N SER A 3 14.00 13.40 13.02
CA SER A 3 13.98 12.33 14.04
C SER A 3 13.38 10.97 13.61
N PHE A 4 12.94 10.77 12.37
CA PHE A 4 12.25 9.53 11.98
C PHE A 4 13.02 8.65 10.97
N HIS A 5 14.11 9.13 10.39
CA HIS A 5 14.86 8.40 9.36
C HIS A 5 15.54 7.11 9.85
N GLY A 6 15.84 6.98 11.14
CA GLY A 6 16.44 5.76 11.70
C GLY A 6 15.44 4.64 12.05
N VAL A 7 14.14 4.95 12.03
CA VAL A 7 13.07 4.06 12.49
C VAL A 7 12.15 3.63 11.35
N LEU A 8 12.09 4.41 10.26
CA LEU A 8 11.31 4.10 9.07
C LEU A 8 12.03 3.06 8.20
N GLU A 9 11.34 1.97 7.91
CA GLU A 9 11.83 0.88 7.06
C GLU A 9 11.28 1.01 5.64
N GLU A 10 9.99 1.30 5.50
CA GLU A 10 9.31 1.44 4.21
C GLU A 10 8.05 2.32 4.35
N ILE A 11 7.70 3.06 3.29
CA ILE A 11 6.35 3.55 3.06
C ILE A 11 5.72 2.69 1.96
N ARG A 12 4.60 2.03 2.25
CA ARG A 12 3.91 1.20 1.26
C ARG A 12 2.62 1.86 0.80
N ILE A 13 2.50 2.06 -0.50
CA ILE A 13 1.27 2.43 -1.19
C ILE A 13 0.54 1.12 -1.51
N GLU A 14 -0.58 0.88 -0.86
CA GLU A 14 -1.37 -0.35 -1.01
C GLU A 14 -2.65 -0.07 -1.80
N GLY A 15 -2.84 -0.77 -2.91
CA GLY A 15 -4.01 -0.64 -3.77
C GLY A 15 -5.01 -1.73 -3.49
N HIS A 16 -6.27 -1.35 -3.31
CA HIS A 16 -7.36 -2.27 -3.02
C HIS A 16 -8.56 -2.03 -3.95
N THR A 17 -9.27 -3.10 -4.25
CA THR A 17 -10.51 -3.08 -5.03
C THR A 17 -11.63 -3.76 -4.24
N SER A 18 -12.85 -3.60 -4.74
CA SER A 18 -13.94 -4.50 -4.37
C SER A 18 -13.72 -5.90 -4.99
N SER A 19 -14.53 -6.86 -4.56
CA SER A 19 -14.56 -8.23 -5.13
C SER A 19 -15.03 -8.28 -6.59
N ILE A 20 -15.86 -7.32 -7.01
CA ILE A 20 -16.55 -7.38 -8.30
C ILE A 20 -15.70 -6.91 -9.47
N TRP A 21 -15.87 -7.59 -10.60
CA TRP A 21 -15.61 -7.10 -11.94
C TRP A 21 -16.78 -7.44 -12.87
N VAL A 22 -17.31 -6.47 -13.60
CA VAL A 22 -18.51 -6.68 -14.42
C VAL A 22 -18.20 -7.64 -15.56
N GLY A 23 -18.98 -8.72 -15.66
CA GLY A 23 -18.85 -9.72 -16.74
C GLY A 23 -17.71 -10.72 -16.56
N ALA A 24 -17.12 -10.83 -15.36
CA ALA A 24 -16.06 -11.79 -15.05
C ALA A 24 -16.51 -12.79 -13.97
N SER A 25 -15.90 -13.97 -13.98
CA SER A 25 -15.98 -14.91 -12.86
C SER A 25 -15.30 -14.32 -11.62
N GLU A 26 -15.49 -14.91 -10.44
CA GLU A 26 -14.81 -14.45 -9.21
C GLU A 26 -13.27 -14.55 -9.33
N GLU A 27 -12.78 -15.63 -9.94
CA GLU A 27 -11.35 -15.86 -10.15
C GLU A 27 -10.76 -14.84 -11.15
N ASP A 28 -11.43 -14.63 -12.28
CA ASP A 28 -11.00 -13.64 -13.26
C ASP A 28 -11.08 -12.22 -12.68
N ALA A 29 -12.16 -11.91 -11.94
CA ALA A 29 -12.32 -10.64 -11.26
C ALA A 29 -11.17 -10.39 -10.30
N TYR A 30 -10.71 -11.41 -9.55
CA TYR A 30 -9.57 -11.29 -8.66
C TYR A 30 -8.28 -10.88 -9.41
N PHE A 31 -7.95 -11.51 -10.54
CA PHE A 31 -6.74 -11.18 -11.29
C PHE A 31 -6.84 -9.85 -12.05
N PHE A 32 -8.00 -9.50 -12.60
CA PHE A 32 -8.22 -8.20 -13.22
C PHE A 32 -8.11 -7.07 -12.19
N ASN A 33 -8.71 -7.27 -11.02
CA ASN A 33 -8.59 -6.35 -9.90
C ASN A 33 -7.16 -6.30 -9.33
N MET A 34 -6.41 -7.40 -9.37
CA MET A 34 -4.99 -7.40 -9.00
C MET A 34 -4.22 -6.43 -9.89
N LYS A 35 -4.38 -6.56 -11.21
CA LYS A 35 -3.78 -5.63 -12.17
C LYS A 35 -4.23 -4.19 -11.93
N LEU A 36 -5.53 -3.94 -11.82
CA LEU A 36 -6.07 -2.60 -11.57
C LEU A 36 -5.51 -1.96 -10.30
N SER A 37 -5.43 -2.74 -9.21
CA SER A 37 -4.91 -2.27 -7.94
C SER A 37 -3.43 -1.91 -8.01
N GLN A 38 -2.62 -2.72 -8.71
CA GLN A 38 -1.20 -2.44 -8.93
C GLN A 38 -1.00 -1.21 -9.84
N ASP A 39 -1.79 -1.07 -10.91
CA ASP A 39 -1.70 0.08 -11.81
C ASP A 39 -2.04 1.39 -11.06
N ARG A 40 -3.02 1.36 -10.14
CA ARG A 40 -3.36 2.50 -9.28
C ARG A 40 -2.22 2.89 -8.34
N THR A 41 -1.57 1.93 -7.68
CA THR A 41 -0.43 2.26 -6.79
C THR A 41 0.77 2.77 -7.56
N ASN A 42 1.05 2.21 -8.74
CA ASN A 42 2.10 2.68 -9.63
C ASN A 42 1.86 4.12 -10.09
N ALA A 43 0.60 4.47 -10.41
CA ALA A 43 0.24 5.84 -10.78
C ALA A 43 0.50 6.83 -9.63
N VAL A 44 0.15 6.46 -8.40
CA VAL A 44 0.42 7.29 -7.21
C VAL A 44 1.91 7.45 -6.95
N LEU A 45 2.69 6.36 -6.99
CA LEU A 45 4.15 6.41 -6.81
C LEU A 45 4.80 7.28 -7.89
N THR A 46 4.37 7.12 -9.14
CA THR A 46 4.83 7.92 -10.28
C THR A 46 4.54 9.40 -10.04
N TYR A 47 3.31 9.74 -9.67
CA TYR A 47 2.94 11.12 -9.36
C TYR A 47 3.83 11.70 -8.27
N VAL A 48 3.91 11.05 -7.10
CA VAL A 48 4.74 11.50 -5.98
C VAL A 48 6.21 11.67 -6.37
N HIS A 49 6.75 10.76 -7.19
CA HIS A 49 8.13 10.83 -7.63
C HIS A 49 8.43 12.00 -8.57
N PHE A 50 7.54 12.26 -9.53
CA PHE A 50 7.76 13.26 -10.58
C PHE A 50 7.28 14.66 -10.20
N THR A 51 6.44 14.81 -9.18
CA THR A 51 6.12 16.13 -8.59
C THR A 51 7.16 16.62 -7.60
N GLU A 52 8.11 15.77 -7.21
CA GLU A 52 9.19 16.14 -6.28
C GLU A 52 10.37 16.75 -7.06
N ASP A 53 10.69 18.00 -6.72
CA ASP A 53 11.75 18.78 -7.36
C ASP A 53 13.13 18.50 -6.75
N ASP A 54 13.18 18.11 -5.47
CA ASP A 54 14.42 17.76 -4.79
C ASP A 54 14.95 16.39 -5.24
N SER A 55 16.14 16.39 -5.85
CA SER A 55 16.79 15.20 -6.36
C SER A 55 17.12 14.16 -5.28
N ASP A 56 17.42 14.59 -4.05
CA ASP A 56 17.73 13.69 -2.95
C ASP A 56 16.46 13.09 -2.35
N MET A 57 15.38 13.87 -2.29
CA MET A 57 14.06 13.34 -1.95
C MET A 57 13.58 12.32 -2.98
N ARG A 58 13.77 12.57 -4.28
CA ARG A 58 13.49 11.57 -5.34
C ARG A 58 14.28 10.27 -5.15
N LYS A 59 15.55 10.34 -4.77
CA LYS A 59 16.36 9.14 -4.45
C LYS A 59 15.79 8.43 -3.21
N TRP A 60 15.41 9.19 -2.20
CA TRP A 60 14.81 8.65 -0.98
C TRP A 60 13.49 7.94 -1.27
N ILE A 61 12.62 8.51 -2.11
CA ILE A 61 11.35 7.90 -2.54
C ILE A 61 11.61 6.55 -3.20
N ARG A 62 12.52 6.49 -4.19
CA ARG A 62 12.82 5.22 -4.89
C ARG A 62 13.40 4.14 -3.97
N LYS A 63 14.09 4.54 -2.90
CA LYS A 63 14.71 3.62 -1.96
C LYS A 63 13.71 3.10 -0.91
N ASN A 64 12.78 3.94 -0.47
CA ASN A 64 11.97 3.66 0.73
C ASN A 64 10.47 3.54 0.46
N VAL A 65 9.99 3.81 -0.76
CA VAL A 65 8.56 3.74 -1.09
C VAL A 65 8.29 2.57 -2.02
N ALA A 66 7.37 1.69 -1.63
CA ALA A 66 6.91 0.56 -2.42
C ALA A 66 5.45 0.74 -2.85
N ALA A 67 5.08 0.19 -4.01
CA ALA A 67 3.73 0.20 -4.56
C ALA A 67 3.24 -1.23 -4.76
N ALA A 68 2.16 -1.62 -4.09
CA ALA A 68 1.65 -2.99 -4.09
C ALA A 68 0.13 -3.05 -4.30
N GLY A 69 -0.29 -3.76 -5.34
CA GLY A 69 -1.69 -4.12 -5.54
C GLY A 69 -2.08 -5.36 -4.72
N TYR A 70 -3.29 -5.35 -4.16
CA TYR A 70 -3.82 -6.46 -3.36
C TYR A 70 -5.17 -6.97 -3.84
N SER A 71 -5.72 -6.43 -4.94
CA SER A 71 -7.05 -6.82 -5.43
C SER A 71 -8.11 -6.75 -4.31
N SER A 72 -9.00 -7.73 -4.27
CA SER A 72 -10.01 -7.99 -3.24
C SER A 72 -9.52 -8.88 -2.09
N SER A 73 -8.22 -9.14 -1.94
CA SER A 73 -7.71 -9.99 -0.84
C SER A 73 -7.86 -9.35 0.56
N ARG A 74 -8.15 -8.04 0.62
CA ARG A 74 -8.28 -7.26 1.86
C ARG A 74 -9.56 -6.42 1.86
N LEU A 75 -10.70 -7.09 1.69
CA LEU A 75 -12.02 -6.46 1.74
C LEU A 75 -12.26 -5.79 3.09
N ILE A 76 -12.95 -4.66 3.06
CA ILE A 76 -13.54 -4.06 4.24
C ILE A 76 -14.95 -4.61 4.36
N LEU A 77 -15.25 -5.22 5.50
CA LEU A 77 -16.56 -5.81 5.78
C LEU A 77 -17.37 -4.87 6.69
N THR A 78 -18.67 -4.83 6.44
CA THR A 78 -19.68 -4.25 7.33
C THR A 78 -19.79 -5.09 8.61
N LYS A 79 -20.54 -4.59 9.61
CA LYS A 79 -20.77 -5.31 10.88
C LYS A 79 -21.45 -6.66 10.67
N ASP A 80 -22.21 -6.81 9.59
CA ASP A 80 -22.95 -8.04 9.26
C ASP A 80 -22.12 -9.01 8.41
N GLY A 81 -20.82 -8.73 8.21
CA GLY A 81 -19.90 -9.58 7.45
C GLY A 81 -19.99 -9.43 5.93
N LEU A 82 -20.88 -8.58 5.42
CA LEU A 82 -20.97 -8.26 3.99
C LEU A 82 -19.91 -7.26 3.57
N GLU A 83 -19.41 -7.37 2.34
CA GLU A 83 -18.45 -6.41 1.78
C GLU A 83 -19.02 -4.99 1.72
N ASP A 84 -18.27 -4.03 2.25
CA ASP A 84 -18.42 -2.61 1.94
C ASP A 84 -17.56 -2.30 0.71
N ARG A 85 -18.20 -2.29 -0.46
CA ARG A 85 -17.50 -2.15 -1.75
C ARG A 85 -16.85 -0.78 -1.92
N GLU A 86 -17.50 0.28 -1.44
CA GLU A 86 -16.94 1.63 -1.53
C GLU A 86 -15.65 1.72 -0.73
N ARG A 87 -15.68 1.25 0.52
CA ARG A 87 -14.50 1.28 1.39
C ARG A 87 -13.41 0.29 0.93
N SER A 88 -13.79 -0.81 0.30
CA SER A 88 -12.82 -1.76 -0.25
C SER A 88 -12.04 -1.18 -1.43
N ARG A 89 -12.61 -0.23 -2.20
CA ARG A 89 -11.90 0.49 -3.26
C ARG A 89 -11.14 1.69 -2.72
N ARG A 90 -9.90 1.48 -2.32
CA ARG A 90 -9.05 2.54 -1.76
C ARG A 90 -7.58 2.38 -2.14
N VAL A 91 -6.82 3.43 -1.85
CA VAL A 91 -5.36 3.39 -1.81
C VAL A 91 -4.94 3.83 -0.42
N ASP A 92 -4.18 2.99 0.28
CA ASP A 92 -3.69 3.27 1.62
C ASP A 92 -2.18 3.57 1.59
N PHE A 93 -1.72 4.41 2.50
CA PHE A 93 -0.29 4.60 2.78
C PHE A 93 0.02 3.98 4.13
N LYS A 94 0.90 2.98 4.17
CA LYS A 94 1.37 2.36 5.40
C LYS A 94 2.81 2.75 5.67
N VAL A 95 3.05 3.22 6.89
CA VAL A 95 4.41 3.44 7.40
C VAL A 95 4.85 2.17 8.11
N VAL A 96 5.85 1.50 7.56
CA VAL A 96 6.49 0.34 8.17
C VAL A 96 7.72 0.85 8.93
N THR A 97 7.79 0.47 10.20
CA THR A 97 8.90 0.88 11.09
C THR A 97 9.62 -0.33 11.64
N ASN A 98 10.92 -0.20 11.84
CA ASN A 98 11.76 -1.24 12.47
C ASN A 98 11.59 -1.34 14.00
N ALA A 99 10.56 -0.70 14.58
CA ALA A 99 10.35 -0.59 16.02
C ALA A 99 10.29 -1.94 16.72
N GLU A 100 9.68 -2.96 16.12
CA GLU A 100 9.63 -4.31 16.71
C GLU A 100 11.03 -4.93 16.83
N THR A 101 11.88 -4.75 15.81
CA THR A 101 13.28 -5.19 15.87
C THR A 101 14.06 -4.45 16.95
N GLN A 102 13.80 -3.15 17.14
CA GLN A 102 14.45 -2.36 18.19
C GLN A 102 14.01 -2.81 19.59
N ILE A 103 12.72 -3.06 19.80
CA ILE A 103 12.18 -3.58 21.08
C ILE A 103 12.79 -4.94 21.41
N ARG A 104 12.89 -5.85 20.42
CA ARG A 104 13.49 -7.18 20.64
C ARG A 104 14.95 -7.07 21.09
N LYS A 105 15.75 -6.15 20.52
CA LYS A 105 17.14 -5.94 20.95
C LYS A 105 17.23 -5.53 22.42
N ILE A 106 16.37 -4.61 22.86
CA ILE A 106 16.33 -4.13 24.26
C ILE A 106 15.96 -5.27 25.23
N LEU A 107 15.04 -6.16 24.85
CA LEU A 107 14.60 -7.27 25.70
C LEU A 107 15.58 -8.45 25.76
N THR A 108 16.59 -8.47 24.89
CA THR A 108 17.64 -9.49 24.84
C THR A 108 18.97 -9.05 25.44
N GLU A 109 19.06 -7.79 25.88
CA GLU A 109 20.13 -7.25 26.74
C GLU A 109 19.75 -7.38 28.22
#